data_AF-A0A976CJ20-F1
#
_entry.id   AF-A0A976CJ20-F1
#
_cell.length_a   1.000
_cell.length_b   1.000
_cell.length_c   1.000
_cell.angle_alpha   90.00
_cell.angle_beta   90.00
_cell.angle_gamma   90.00
#
_symmetry.space_group_name_H-M   'P 1'
#
loop_
_entity.id
_entity.type
_entity.pdbx_description
1 polymer ?
#
loop_
_entity_poly.entity_id
_entity_poly.type
_entity_poly.pdbx_seq_one_letter_code
_entity_poly.pdbx_strand_id
1 'polypeptide(L)'
;MDTPPLPQPQLDRAPITFDQYAAYTPEKLELRRGFYNYGGQDFTGFYLAVLANMGLREAVRHVPLSLWLEAIQELTFQNPKLNFDTDIGEAMLNKLNRGLQDLQEVAGYLEESD
;
A
#
# COMPACT_ATOMS: atom_id res chain seq x y z
N MET A 1 -10.45 24.97 -12.85
CA MET A 1 -10.66 23.62 -13.40
C MET A 1 -10.86 22.71 -12.21
N ASP A 2 -11.81 21.80 -12.29
CA ASP A 2 -12.03 20.83 -11.23
C ASP A 2 -10.83 19.88 -11.15
N THR A 3 -10.36 19.59 -9.94
CA THR A 3 -9.32 18.58 -9.72
C THR A 3 -9.84 17.23 -10.24
N PRO A 4 -9.12 16.53 -11.13
CA PRO A 4 -9.55 15.21 -11.60
C PRO A 4 -9.67 14.25 -10.40
N PRO A 5 -10.38 13.11 -10.54
CA PRO A 5 -10.43 12.12 -9.46
C PRO A 5 -9.06 11.46 -9.27
N LEU A 6 -8.79 11.02 -8.03
CA LEU A 6 -7.60 10.23 -7.74
C LEU A 6 -7.55 8.97 -8.62
N PRO A 7 -6.38 8.62 -9.18
CA PRO A 7 -6.19 7.34 -9.86
C PRO A 7 -6.57 6.19 -8.94
N GLN A 8 -7.10 5.12 -9.53
CA GLN A 8 -7.55 3.94 -8.79
C GLN A 8 -6.66 2.75 -9.16
N PRO A 9 -5.69 2.36 -8.31
CA PRO A 9 -4.87 1.18 -8.54
C PRO A 9 -5.73 -0.09 -8.65
N GLN A 10 -5.32 -0.98 -9.55
CA GLN A 10 -5.95 -2.29 -9.74
C GLN A 10 -4.88 -3.37 -9.58
N LEU A 11 -5.30 -4.64 -9.49
CA LEU A 11 -4.36 -5.76 -9.43
C LEU A 11 -3.43 -5.78 -10.64
N ASP A 12 -4.00 -5.55 -11.83
CA ASP A 12 -3.28 -5.34 -13.07
C ASP A 12 -3.13 -3.86 -13.39
N ARG A 13 -2.20 -3.53 -14.28
CA ARG A 13 -2.00 -2.15 -14.71
C ARG A 13 -3.28 -1.58 -15.34
N ALA A 14 -3.55 -0.31 -15.05
CA ALA A 14 -4.65 0.47 -15.60
C ALA A 14 -4.13 1.83 -16.09
N PRO A 15 -4.66 2.36 -17.20
CA PRO A 15 -4.27 3.69 -17.68
C PRO A 15 -4.77 4.79 -16.74
N ILE A 16 -4.04 5.91 -16.69
CA ILE A 16 -4.53 7.19 -16.15
C ILE A 16 -4.86 8.15 -17.29
N THR A 17 -5.73 9.13 -17.04
CA THR A 17 -6.01 10.18 -18.01
C THR A 17 -4.87 11.20 -18.07
N PHE A 18 -4.81 11.97 -19.16
CA PHE A 18 -3.86 13.08 -19.25
C PHE A 18 -4.11 14.14 -18.17
N ASP A 19 -5.37 14.41 -17.84
CA ASP A 19 -5.71 15.36 -16.77
C ASP A 19 -5.18 14.88 -15.41
N GLN A 20 -5.29 13.58 -15.10
CA GLN A 20 -4.70 12.99 -13.90
C GLN A 20 -3.18 13.09 -13.92
N TYR A 21 -2.54 12.80 -15.06
CA TYR A 21 -1.09 12.96 -15.22
C TYR A 21 -0.67 14.41 -14.95
N ALA A 22 -1.33 15.39 -15.57
CA ALA A 22 -1.00 16.80 -15.41
C ALA A 22 -1.26 17.31 -13.98
N ALA A 23 -2.32 16.84 -13.33
CA ALA A 23 -2.69 17.28 -11.98
C ALA A 23 -1.81 16.66 -10.88
N TYR A 24 -1.36 15.41 -11.05
CA TYR A 24 -0.72 14.65 -9.98
C TYR A 24 0.75 14.35 -10.20
N THR A 25 1.30 14.61 -11.39
CA THR A 25 2.74 14.49 -11.60
C THR A 25 3.43 15.75 -11.09
N PRO A 26 4.32 15.66 -10.10
CA PRO A 26 5.06 16.82 -9.65
C PRO A 26 5.95 17.32 -10.77
N GLU A 27 6.06 18.65 -10.91
CA GLU A 27 6.95 19.27 -11.91
C GLU A 27 8.40 18.82 -11.73
N LYS A 28 8.80 18.54 -10.49
CA LYS A 28 10.12 18.03 -10.14
C LYS A 28 10.07 17.10 -8.92
N LEU A 29 10.75 15.97 -9.00
CA LEU A 29 11.08 15.16 -7.83
C LEU A 29 12.39 15.67 -7.21
N GLU A 30 12.35 16.05 -5.94
CA GLU A 30 13.50 16.45 -5.15
C GLU A 30 13.91 15.33 -4.21
N LEU A 31 15.22 15.08 -4.09
CA LEU A 31 15.76 14.19 -3.07
C LEU A 31 16.10 15.02 -1.82
N ARG A 32 15.33 14.86 -0.75
CA ARG A 32 15.57 15.55 0.53
C ARG A 32 15.65 14.54 1.66
N ARG A 33 16.77 14.58 2.41
CA ARG A 33 17.04 13.66 3.53
C ARG A 33 16.88 12.18 3.17
N GLY A 34 17.19 11.81 1.92
CA GLY A 34 17.07 10.43 1.41
C GLY A 34 15.70 10.05 0.87
N PHE A 35 14.71 10.95 0.90
CA PHE A 35 13.36 10.68 0.40
C PHE A 35 13.01 11.53 -0.82
N TYR A 36 12.25 10.96 -1.75
CA TYR A 36 11.62 11.73 -2.83
C TYR A 36 10.52 12.62 -2.26
N ASN A 37 10.58 13.90 -2.57
CA ASN A 37 9.63 14.92 -2.12
C ASN A 37 9.49 15.99 -3.21
N TYR A 38 8.52 16.89 -3.06
CA TYR A 38 8.38 18.10 -3.84
C TYR A 38 7.71 19.16 -2.97
N GLY A 39 8.50 20.12 -2.49
CA GLY A 39 7.97 21.30 -1.78
C GLY A 39 7.08 21.04 -0.56
N GLY A 40 7.07 19.83 0.01
CA GLY A 40 6.13 19.47 1.09
C GLY A 40 4.68 19.26 0.63
N GLN A 41 4.45 19.02 -0.66
CA GLN A 41 3.13 18.73 -1.22
C GLN A 41 2.63 17.34 -0.81
N ASP A 42 1.32 17.14 -0.92
CA ASP A 42 0.70 15.82 -0.82
C ASP A 42 0.99 15.00 -2.09
N PHE A 43 1.61 13.84 -1.91
CA PHE A 43 2.01 12.93 -2.99
C PHE A 43 0.99 11.82 -3.27
N THR A 44 -0.14 11.80 -2.56
CA THR A 44 -1.12 10.72 -2.67
C THR A 44 -1.54 10.48 -4.12
N GLY A 45 -1.88 11.55 -4.85
CA GLY A 45 -2.25 11.44 -6.27
C GLY A 45 -1.13 10.88 -7.14
N PHE A 46 0.11 11.28 -6.90
CA PHE A 46 1.28 10.79 -7.64
C PHE A 46 1.51 9.29 -7.38
N TYR A 47 1.48 8.87 -6.12
CA TYR A 47 1.67 7.45 -5.76
C TYR A 47 0.57 6.57 -6.36
N LEU A 48 -0.68 7.02 -6.30
CA LEU A 48 -1.79 6.30 -6.91
C LEU A 48 -1.67 6.24 -8.44
N ALA A 49 -1.19 7.30 -9.09
CA ALA A 49 -0.93 7.31 -10.53
C ALA A 49 0.13 6.26 -10.93
N VAL A 50 1.23 6.21 -10.18
CA VAL A 50 2.30 5.23 -10.38
C VAL A 50 1.77 3.81 -10.17
N LEU A 51 1.10 3.55 -9.05
CA LEU A 51 0.54 2.23 -8.73
C LEU A 51 -0.53 1.79 -9.72
N ALA A 52 -1.36 2.70 -10.24
CA ALA A 52 -2.32 2.38 -11.29
C ALA A 52 -1.62 1.96 -12.59
N ASN A 53 -0.61 2.71 -13.05
CA ASN A 53 0.11 2.39 -14.29
C ASN A 53 1.00 1.15 -14.17
N MET A 54 1.46 0.83 -12.95
CA MET A 54 2.27 -0.34 -12.64
C MET A 54 1.42 -1.61 -12.41
N GLY A 55 0.31 -1.49 -11.70
CA GLY A 55 -0.50 -2.60 -11.18
C GLY A 55 0.03 -3.12 -9.84
N LEU A 56 -0.89 -3.44 -8.92
CA LEU A 56 -0.52 -3.86 -7.55
C LEU A 56 0.24 -5.18 -7.52
N ARG A 57 -0.05 -6.14 -8.41
CA ARG A 57 0.70 -7.41 -8.48
C ARG A 57 2.17 -7.19 -8.82
N GLU A 58 2.44 -6.22 -9.69
CA GLU A 58 3.82 -5.87 -10.03
C GLU A 58 4.50 -5.17 -8.85
N ALA A 59 3.81 -4.21 -8.22
CA ALA A 59 4.32 -3.51 -7.05
C ALA A 59 4.72 -4.48 -5.92
N VAL A 60 3.89 -5.49 -5.63
CA VAL A 60 4.17 -6.45 -4.56
C VAL A 60 5.27 -7.45 -4.90
N ARG A 61 5.56 -7.68 -6.19
CA ARG A 61 6.59 -8.65 -6.62
C ARG A 61 8.00 -8.25 -6.21
N HIS A 62 8.28 -6.95 -6.09
CA HIS A 62 9.64 -6.43 -5.88
C HIS A 62 10.02 -6.25 -4.41
N VAL A 63 9.15 -6.66 -3.48
CA VAL A 63 9.34 -6.48 -2.03
C VAL A 63 9.08 -7.82 -1.35
N PRO A 64 9.89 -8.21 -0.35
CA PRO A 64 9.63 -9.39 0.48
C PRO A 64 8.18 -9.48 0.97
N LEU A 65 7.62 -10.68 0.94
CA LEU A 65 6.32 -11.01 1.52
C LEU A 65 6.29 -10.63 3.01
N SER A 66 7.38 -10.85 3.74
CA SER A 66 7.50 -10.47 5.15
C SER A 66 7.21 -8.99 5.40
N LEU A 67 7.76 -8.08 4.57
CA LEU A 67 7.52 -6.64 4.68
C LEU A 67 6.09 -6.25 4.28
N TRP A 68 5.48 -6.95 3.31
CA TRP A 68 4.06 -6.75 3.01
C TRP A 68 3.16 -7.14 4.17
N LEU A 69 3.45 -8.27 4.83
CA LEU A 69 2.69 -8.74 5.98
C LEU A 69 2.81 -7.77 7.17
N GLU A 70 4.00 -7.22 7.42
CA GLU A 70 4.22 -6.19 8.44
C GLU A 70 3.37 -4.94 8.18
N ALA A 71 3.39 -4.42 6.95
CA ALA A 71 2.59 -3.25 6.56
C ALA A 71 1.08 -3.51 6.70
N ILE A 72 0.61 -4.70 6.30
CA ILE A 72 -0.80 -5.09 6.44
C ILE A 72 -1.19 -5.18 7.92
N GLN A 73 -0.32 -5.76 8.76
CA GLN A 73 -0.55 -5.87 10.20
C GLN A 73 -0.69 -4.48 10.84
N GLU A 74 0.22 -3.56 10.55
CA GLU A 74 0.16 -2.20 11.09
C GLU A 74 -1.14 -1.48 10.70
N LEU A 75 -1.52 -1.54 9.42
CA LEU A 75 -2.74 -0.89 8.92
C LEU A 75 -4.02 -1.51 9.49
N THR A 76 -4.05 -2.84 9.64
CA THR A 76 -5.24 -3.55 10.16
C THR A 76 -5.44 -3.32 11.65
N PHE A 77 -4.38 -3.30 12.45
CA PHE A 77 -4.49 -3.03 13.90
C PHE A 77 -4.92 -1.60 14.25
N GLN A 78 -4.75 -0.66 13.33
CA GLN A 78 -5.30 0.69 13.49
C GLN A 78 -6.82 0.75 13.25
N ASN A 79 -7.44 -0.32 12.75
CA ASN A 79 -8.88 -0.32 12.47
C ASN A 79 -9.69 -0.47 13.77
N PRO A 80 -10.52 0.53 14.14
CA PRO A 80 -11.26 0.51 15.41
C PRO A 80 -12.29 -0.62 15.51
N LYS A 81 -12.63 -1.29 14.41
CA LYS A 81 -13.51 -2.47 14.42
C LYS A 81 -12.82 -3.74 14.93
N LEU A 82 -11.49 -3.77 14.92
CA LEU A 82 -10.69 -4.86 15.47
C LEU A 82 -10.27 -4.50 16.88
N ASN A 83 -11.16 -4.75 17.84
CA ASN A 83 -10.95 -4.42 19.26
C ASN A 83 -11.40 -5.58 20.15
N PHE A 84 -11.03 -5.53 21.43
CA PHE A 84 -11.47 -6.49 22.44
C PHE A 84 -12.76 -6.08 23.16
N ASP A 85 -13.38 -4.98 22.74
CA ASP A 85 -14.57 -4.42 23.41
C ASP A 85 -15.86 -5.15 23.01
N THR A 86 -15.79 -5.99 21.99
CA THR A 86 -16.90 -6.82 21.53
C THR A 86 -16.42 -8.24 21.25
N ASP A 87 -17.25 -9.25 21.55
CA ASP A 87 -16.95 -10.65 21.24
C ASP A 87 -16.62 -10.86 19.74
N ILE A 88 -17.28 -10.11 18.86
CA ILE A 88 -17.03 -10.15 17.42
C ILE A 88 -15.66 -9.58 17.08
N GLY A 89 -15.32 -8.41 17.65
CA GLY A 89 -14.02 -7.77 17.47
C GLY A 89 -12.88 -8.66 17.95
N GLU A 90 -13.02 -9.25 19.14
CA GLU A 90 -12.05 -10.18 19.72
C GLU A 90 -11.89 -11.41 18.82
N ALA A 91 -13.00 -12.01 18.37
CA ALA A 91 -12.95 -13.17 17.48
C ALA A 91 -12.28 -12.85 16.14
N MET A 92 -12.49 -11.66 15.57
CA MET A 92 -11.84 -11.24 14.33
C MET A 92 -10.36 -10.95 14.53
N LEU A 93 -9.99 -10.33 15.64
CA LEU A 93 -8.59 -10.06 15.98
C LEU A 93 -7.81 -11.37 16.20
N ASN A 94 -8.39 -12.33 16.92
CA ASN A 94 -7.79 -13.66 17.09
C ASN A 94 -7.61 -14.38 15.75
N LYS A 95 -8.58 -14.28 14.83
CA LYS A 95 -8.45 -14.83 13.47
C LYS A 95 -7.36 -14.13 12.66
N LEU A 96 -7.28 -12.80 12.74
CA LEU A 96 -6.24 -12.01 12.07
C LEU A 96 -4.85 -12.42 12.57
N ASN A 97 -4.65 -12.49 13.88
CA ASN A 97 -3.39 -12.89 14.48
C ASN A 97 -2.95 -14.27 14.00
N ARG A 98 -3.86 -15.24 14.00
CA ARG A 98 -3.57 -16.60 13.51
C ARG A 98 -3.23 -16.61 12.02
N GLY A 99 -4.01 -15.92 11.20
CA GLY A 99 -3.77 -15.86 9.76
C GLY A 99 -2.45 -15.17 9.40
N LEU A 100 -2.08 -14.11 10.13
CA LEU A 100 -0.79 -13.45 9.96
C LEU A 100 0.37 -14.38 10.34
N GLN A 101 0.25 -15.13 11.45
CA GLN A 101 1.25 -16.10 11.86
C GLN A 101 1.46 -17.18 10.79
N ASP A 102 0.37 -17.78 10.31
CA ASP A 102 0.44 -18.81 9.27
C ASP A 102 1.11 -18.25 7.98
N LEU A 103 0.78 -17.01 7.59
CA LEU A 103 1.39 -16.36 6.42
C LEU A 103 2.86 -15.98 6.64
N GLN A 104 3.26 -15.61 7.85
CA GLN A 104 4.65 -15.32 8.20
C GLN A 104 5.52 -16.58 8.12
N GLU A 105 5.02 -17.72 8.56
CA GLU A 105 5.71 -19.01 8.41
C GLU A 105 5.91 -19.37 6.92
N VAL A 106 4.88 -19.17 6.09
CA VAL A 106 4.99 -19.35 4.63
C VAL A 106 5.98 -18.37 4.01
N ALA A 107 5.94 -17.09 4.40
CA ALA A 107 6.89 -16.10 3.92
C ALA A 107 8.32 -16.48 4.28
N GLY A 108 8.57 -16.91 5.53
CA GLY A 108 9.86 -17.42 5.98
C GLY A 108 10.36 -18.57 5.10
N TYR A 109 9.52 -19.60 4.87
CA TYR A 109 9.89 -20.71 3.99
C TYR A 109 10.22 -20.28 2.54
N LEU A 110 9.44 -19.36 1.98
CA LEU A 110 9.66 -18.88 0.61
C LEU A 110 10.86 -17.95 0.47
N GLU A 111 11.22 -17.24 1.54
CA GLU A 111 12.34 -16.28 1.59
C GLU A 111 13.64 -16.89 2.12
N GLU A 112 13.60 -18.07 2.76
CA GLU A 112 14.76 -18.84 3.25
C GLU A 112 15.64 -19.45 2.12
N SER A 113 15.55 -18.91 0.91
CA SER A 113 16.37 -19.32 -0.23
C SER A 113 17.28 -18.17 -0.70
N ASP A 114 18.43 -18.06 -0.04
CA ASP A 114 19.76 -17.78 -0.61
C ASP A 114 20.87 -18.23 0.38
#